data_AF-A0AA95LP64-F1
#
_entry.id   AF-A0AA95LP64-F1
#
_cell.length_a   1.000
_cell.length_b   1.000
_cell.length_c   1.000
_cell.angle_alpha   90.00
_cell.angle_beta   90.00
_cell.angle_gamma   90.00
#
_symmetry.space_group_name_H-M   'P 1'
#
loop_
_entity.id
_entity.type
_entity.pdbx_description
1 polymer ?
#
loop_
_entity_poly.entity_id
_entity_poly.type
_entity_poly.pdbx_seq_one_letter_code
_entity_poly.pdbx_strand_id
1 'polypeptide(L)'
;MNINEKAIEMFEQNEYEKAMELFHQAVQESRGVQSLNNLAWMYLYEEENVDKALELIKEVIKLNPSSYFPYNILGDIYLKQEKWAEAKEVLQNSISMQPSGEAYQNVAVAYYNLGELEEASEFFLRVAGDSDYIMYSYVKCLIDLGRATEAKEKLDAFNRKSDNFVGEIHVADLYVELNCYKEAIEWFERGYKEVWKSPNWIGRFVYALYKANNFTRINEVIQESIEAKTEEIEDVQNEEVEENWTEKDKKELIEEYTEENNCYKKMIERIESGYVPGLEFETYHLGACYLFGCKTHNHLEYEK
;
A
#
# COMPACT_ATOMS: atom_id res chain seq x y z
N MET A 1 -29.02 -24.14 2.95
CA MET A 1 -27.69 -23.54 2.88
C MET A 1 -26.71 -24.59 2.41
N ASN A 2 -26.11 -24.41 1.24
CA ASN A 2 -25.08 -25.33 0.75
C ASN A 2 -23.78 -25.13 1.56
N ILE A 3 -22.76 -25.96 1.32
CA ILE A 3 -21.51 -25.90 2.08
C ILE A 3 -20.75 -24.58 1.87
N ASN A 4 -20.83 -24.01 0.67
CA ASN A 4 -20.19 -22.74 0.34
C ASN A 4 -20.82 -21.58 1.11
N GLU A 5 -22.15 -21.49 1.13
CA GLU A 5 -22.86 -20.47 1.89
C GLU A 5 -22.57 -20.58 3.40
N LYS A 6 -22.44 -21.80 3.94
CA LYS A 6 -22.04 -22.01 5.34
C LYS A 6 -20.61 -21.52 5.60
N ALA A 7 -19.68 -21.83 4.69
CA ALA A 7 -18.30 -21.39 4.80
C ALA A 7 -18.20 -19.86 4.84
N ILE A 8 -18.95 -19.19 3.96
CA ILE A 8 -19.02 -17.72 3.91
C ILE A 8 -19.68 -17.15 5.17
N GLU A 9 -20.74 -17.79 5.69
CA GLU A 9 -21.36 -17.34 6.94
C GLU A 9 -20.38 -17.42 8.13
N MET A 10 -19.62 -18.53 8.26
CA MET A 10 -18.57 -18.64 9.28
C MET A 10 -17.50 -17.57 9.10
N PHE A 11 -17.12 -17.28 7.85
CA PHE A 11 -16.17 -16.22 7.53
C PHE A 11 -16.69 -14.83 7.96
N GLU A 12 -17.93 -14.50 7.61
CA GLU A 12 -18.59 -13.24 8.00
C GLU A 12 -18.75 -13.11 9.53
N GLN A 13 -18.75 -14.23 10.26
CA GLN A 13 -18.76 -14.27 11.73
C GLN A 13 -17.36 -14.19 12.36
N ASN A 14 -16.30 -14.02 11.55
CA ASN A 14 -14.89 -14.07 11.95
C ASN A 14 -14.46 -15.44 12.51
N GLU A 15 -15.18 -16.52 12.17
CA GLU A 15 -14.83 -17.89 12.52
C GLU A 15 -13.96 -18.52 11.41
N TYR A 16 -12.77 -17.94 11.21
CA TYR A 16 -11.89 -18.21 10.07
C TYR A 16 -11.45 -19.67 9.95
N GLU A 17 -11.13 -20.33 11.07
CA GLU A 17 -10.72 -21.73 11.05
C GLU A 17 -11.86 -22.65 10.58
N LYS A 18 -13.09 -22.38 11.04
CA LYS A 18 -14.28 -23.13 10.60
C LYS A 18 -14.62 -22.84 9.15
N ALA A 19 -14.50 -21.60 8.71
CA ALA A 19 -14.67 -21.23 7.31
C ALA A 19 -13.68 -22.01 6.43
N MET A 20 -12.41 -22.05 6.83
CA MET A 20 -11.35 -22.80 6.13
C MET A 20 -11.65 -24.30 6.05
N GLU A 21 -12.07 -24.92 7.17
CA GLU A 21 -12.50 -26.34 7.19
C GLU A 21 -13.65 -26.61 6.21
N LEU A 22 -14.65 -25.72 6.17
CA LEU A 22 -15.79 -25.85 5.28
C LEU A 22 -15.41 -25.63 3.81
N PHE A 23 -14.53 -24.68 3.48
CA PHE A 23 -14.01 -24.50 2.13
C PHE A 23 -13.17 -25.71 1.68
N HIS A 24 -12.38 -26.29 2.57
CA HIS A 24 -11.70 -27.56 2.32
C HIS A 24 -12.69 -28.69 2.00
N GLN A 25 -13.72 -28.85 2.81
CA GLN A 25 -14.76 -29.85 2.58
C GLN A 25 -15.49 -29.58 1.25
N ALA A 26 -15.76 -28.31 0.89
CA ALA A 26 -16.39 -27.95 -0.38
C ALA A 26 -15.56 -28.42 -1.59
N VAL A 27 -14.23 -28.29 -1.52
CA VAL A 27 -13.31 -28.79 -2.55
C VAL A 27 -13.29 -30.33 -2.61
N GLN A 28 -13.42 -31.02 -1.46
CA GLN A 28 -13.50 -32.49 -1.42
C GLN A 28 -14.82 -33.01 -2.02
N GLU A 29 -15.94 -32.32 -1.76
CA GLU A 29 -17.26 -32.69 -2.29
C GLU A 29 -17.36 -32.44 -3.80
N SER A 30 -16.84 -31.29 -4.26
CA SER A 30 -16.84 -30.94 -5.67
C SER A 30 -15.62 -30.07 -5.98
N ARG A 31 -14.65 -30.64 -6.70
CA ARG A 31 -13.44 -29.92 -7.13
C ARG A 31 -13.71 -29.18 -8.44
N GLY A 32 -14.17 -27.93 -8.34
CA GLY A 32 -14.56 -27.11 -9.48
C GLY A 32 -14.22 -25.62 -9.29
N VAL A 33 -14.58 -24.78 -10.27
CA VAL A 33 -14.20 -23.35 -10.31
C VAL A 33 -14.51 -22.64 -9.00
N GLN A 34 -15.75 -22.72 -8.50
CA GLN A 34 -16.17 -22.03 -7.28
C GLN A 34 -15.41 -22.49 -6.03
N SER A 35 -15.38 -23.79 -5.75
CA SER A 35 -14.80 -24.31 -4.52
C SER A 35 -13.29 -24.08 -4.48
N LEU A 36 -12.59 -24.31 -5.59
CA LEU A 36 -11.16 -24.05 -5.71
C LEU A 36 -10.83 -22.56 -5.62
N ASN A 37 -11.61 -21.69 -6.27
CA ASN A 37 -11.43 -20.24 -6.22
C ASN A 37 -11.61 -19.71 -4.80
N ASN A 38 -12.69 -20.10 -4.12
CA ASN A 38 -12.98 -19.61 -2.77
C ASN A 38 -11.92 -20.08 -1.76
N LEU A 39 -11.45 -21.33 -1.88
CA LEU A 39 -10.34 -21.81 -1.05
C LEU A 39 -9.01 -21.11 -1.39
N ALA A 40 -8.74 -20.83 -2.67
CA ALA A 40 -7.55 -20.08 -3.08
C ALA A 40 -7.57 -18.65 -2.52
N TRP A 41 -8.74 -17.99 -2.51
CA TRP A 41 -8.93 -16.67 -1.91
C TRP A 41 -8.62 -16.70 -0.42
N MET A 42 -9.15 -17.68 0.33
CA MET A 42 -8.86 -17.84 1.75
C MET A 42 -7.37 -18.04 2.03
N TYR A 43 -6.68 -18.86 1.22
CA TYR A 43 -5.23 -19.01 1.38
C TYR A 43 -4.48 -17.72 1.11
N LEU A 44 -4.89 -16.93 0.11
CA LEU A 44 -4.19 -15.70 -0.26
C LEU A 44 -4.37 -14.59 0.77
N TYR A 45 -5.60 -14.41 1.26
CA TYR A 45 -6.00 -13.24 2.04
C TYR A 45 -6.06 -13.48 3.55
N GLU A 46 -6.36 -14.70 4.00
CA GLU A 46 -6.51 -15.01 5.43
C GLU A 46 -5.30 -15.76 5.99
N GLU A 47 -4.70 -16.68 5.23
CA GLU A 47 -3.48 -17.40 5.66
C GLU A 47 -2.19 -16.78 5.13
N GLU A 48 -2.28 -15.79 4.24
CA GLU A 48 -1.13 -15.21 3.49
C GLU A 48 -0.25 -16.27 2.81
N ASN A 49 -0.83 -17.44 2.50
CA ASN A 49 -0.16 -18.58 1.90
C ASN A 49 -0.21 -18.50 0.36
N VAL A 50 0.64 -17.64 -0.18
CA VAL A 50 0.71 -17.34 -1.62
C VAL A 50 0.95 -18.60 -2.47
N ASP A 51 1.77 -19.54 -2.00
CA ASP A 51 2.11 -20.75 -2.76
C ASP A 51 0.91 -21.70 -2.93
N LYS A 52 0.15 -21.95 -1.85
CA LYS A 52 -1.07 -22.78 -1.93
C LYS A 52 -2.15 -22.10 -2.76
N ALA A 53 -2.33 -20.78 -2.60
CA ALA A 53 -3.28 -20.02 -3.40
C ALA A 53 -2.94 -20.13 -4.90
N LEU A 54 -1.65 -20.02 -5.25
CA LEU A 54 -1.17 -20.15 -6.64
C LEU A 54 -1.41 -21.54 -7.22
N GLU A 55 -1.22 -22.60 -6.44
CA GLU A 55 -1.50 -23.97 -6.87
C GLU A 55 -2.97 -24.15 -7.26
N LEU A 56 -3.88 -23.75 -6.37
CA LEU A 56 -5.32 -23.88 -6.59
C LEU A 56 -5.81 -22.99 -7.73
N ILE A 57 -5.36 -21.74 -7.80
CA ILE A 57 -5.86 -20.83 -8.84
C ILE A 57 -5.39 -21.27 -10.24
N LYS A 58 -4.17 -21.81 -10.36
CA LYS A 58 -3.71 -22.41 -11.63
C LYS A 58 -4.57 -23.59 -12.06
N GLU A 59 -5.11 -24.35 -11.11
CA GLU A 59 -6.09 -25.39 -11.44
C GLU A 59 -7.41 -24.78 -11.91
N VAL A 60 -7.91 -23.73 -11.25
CA VAL A 60 -9.13 -23.02 -11.67
C VAL A 60 -8.99 -22.51 -13.10
N ILE A 61 -7.88 -21.86 -13.45
CA ILE A 61 -7.66 -21.32 -14.81
C ILE A 61 -7.69 -22.43 -15.88
N LYS A 62 -7.18 -23.64 -15.58
CA LYS A 62 -7.25 -24.79 -16.51
C LYS A 62 -8.68 -25.27 -16.77
N LEU A 63 -9.63 -24.96 -15.90
CA LEU A 63 -11.04 -25.24 -16.10
C LEU A 63 -11.72 -24.25 -17.06
N ASN A 64 -10.99 -23.23 -17.55
CA ASN A 64 -11.48 -22.15 -18.42
C ASN A 64 -12.71 -21.44 -17.83
N PRO A 65 -12.56 -20.79 -16.67
CA PRO A 65 -13.67 -20.13 -16.00
C PRO A 65 -14.19 -18.96 -16.86
N SER A 66 -15.52 -18.84 -16.91
CA SER A 66 -16.24 -17.73 -17.54
C SER A 66 -16.34 -16.47 -16.67
N SER A 67 -15.78 -16.50 -15.45
CA SER A 67 -15.74 -15.39 -14.51
C SER A 67 -14.34 -14.77 -14.41
N TYR A 68 -14.28 -13.47 -14.12
CA TYR A 68 -13.05 -12.70 -13.94
C TYR A 68 -12.38 -12.93 -12.58
N PHE A 69 -13.10 -13.45 -11.57
CA PHE A 69 -12.58 -13.66 -10.21
C PHE A 69 -11.25 -14.41 -10.16
N PRO A 70 -11.09 -15.57 -10.84
CA PRO A 70 -9.84 -16.32 -10.74
C PRO A 70 -8.66 -15.60 -11.39
N TYR A 71 -8.93 -14.77 -12.41
CA TYR A 71 -7.91 -13.96 -13.07
C TYR A 71 -7.46 -12.81 -12.17
N ASN A 72 -8.36 -12.14 -11.45
CA ASN A 72 -7.97 -11.15 -10.44
C ASN A 72 -7.10 -11.77 -9.34
N ILE A 73 -7.53 -12.88 -8.74
CA ILE A 73 -6.74 -13.57 -7.70
C ILE A 73 -5.35 -13.95 -8.23
N LEU A 74 -5.24 -14.46 -9.46
CA LEU A 74 -3.95 -14.79 -10.06
C LEU A 74 -3.10 -13.54 -10.31
N GLY A 75 -3.72 -12.43 -10.74
CA GLY A 75 -3.06 -11.14 -10.87
C GLY A 75 -2.49 -10.65 -9.54
N ASP A 76 -3.27 -10.71 -8.46
CA ASP A 76 -2.86 -10.30 -7.11
C ASP A 76 -1.67 -11.14 -6.61
N ILE A 77 -1.71 -12.45 -6.86
CA ILE A 77 -0.57 -13.34 -6.56
C ILE A 77 0.68 -12.92 -7.32
N TYR A 78 0.56 -12.61 -8.61
CA TYR A 78 1.71 -12.18 -9.40
C TYR A 78 2.24 -10.81 -8.96
N LEU A 79 1.38 -9.88 -8.55
CA LEU A 79 1.82 -8.61 -7.95
C LEU A 79 2.58 -8.83 -6.64
N LYS A 80 2.08 -9.67 -5.74
CA LYS A 80 2.79 -10.03 -4.50
C LYS A 80 4.13 -10.74 -4.74
N GLN A 81 4.27 -11.42 -5.87
CA GLN A 81 5.52 -12.07 -6.29
C GLN A 81 6.41 -11.18 -7.16
N GLU A 82 6.06 -9.90 -7.34
CA GLU A 82 6.76 -8.94 -8.21
C GLU A 82 6.89 -9.41 -9.68
N LYS A 83 5.97 -10.27 -10.12
CA LYS A 83 5.87 -10.78 -11.49
C LYS A 83 5.00 -9.86 -12.33
N TRP A 84 5.50 -8.65 -12.55
CA TRP A 84 4.73 -7.55 -13.14
C TRP A 84 4.21 -7.85 -14.54
N ALA A 85 4.99 -8.53 -15.38
CA ALA A 85 4.59 -8.86 -16.75
C ALA A 85 3.43 -9.87 -16.77
N GLU A 86 3.52 -10.93 -15.96
CA GLU A 86 2.46 -11.93 -15.83
C GLU A 86 1.21 -11.34 -15.16
N ALA A 87 1.38 -10.49 -14.15
CA ALA A 87 0.28 -9.76 -13.52
C ALA A 87 -0.48 -8.91 -14.56
N LYS A 88 0.26 -8.13 -15.37
CA LYS A 88 -0.32 -7.30 -16.43
C LYS A 88 -1.18 -8.13 -17.38
N GLU A 89 -0.65 -9.22 -17.93
CA GLU A 89 -1.37 -10.06 -18.89
C GLU A 89 -2.69 -10.61 -18.30
N VAL A 90 -2.61 -11.18 -17.10
CA VAL A 90 -3.77 -11.80 -16.45
C VAL A 90 -4.82 -10.75 -16.05
N LEU A 91 -4.40 -9.59 -15.54
CA LEU A 91 -5.32 -8.51 -15.16
C LEU A 91 -5.98 -7.88 -16.39
N GLN A 92 -5.28 -7.76 -17.53
CA GLN A 92 -5.90 -7.33 -18.78
C GLN A 92 -6.98 -8.31 -19.24
N ASN A 93 -6.74 -9.62 -19.10
CA ASN A 93 -7.75 -10.63 -19.39
C ASN A 93 -8.96 -10.47 -18.47
N SER A 94 -8.74 -10.28 -17.16
CA SER A 94 -9.80 -10.01 -16.18
C SER A 94 -10.64 -8.80 -16.57
N ILE A 95 -10.00 -7.67 -16.88
CA ILE A 95 -10.67 -6.43 -17.32
C ILE A 95 -11.50 -6.66 -18.59
N SER A 96 -11.00 -7.45 -19.54
CA SER A 96 -11.71 -7.75 -20.78
C SER A 96 -13.00 -8.56 -20.57
N MET A 97 -13.05 -9.35 -19.49
CA MET A 97 -14.23 -10.12 -19.08
C MET A 97 -15.21 -9.23 -18.31
N GLN A 98 -14.73 -8.55 -17.28
CA GLN A 98 -15.51 -7.61 -16.51
C GLN A 98 -14.57 -6.57 -15.87
N PRO A 99 -14.68 -5.29 -16.28
CA PRO A 99 -13.94 -4.22 -15.63
C PRO A 99 -14.33 -4.06 -14.15
N SER A 100 -13.33 -3.91 -13.28
CA SER A 100 -13.51 -3.54 -11.87
C SER A 100 -12.48 -2.49 -11.46
N GLY A 101 -12.76 -1.76 -10.37
CA GLY A 101 -11.86 -0.73 -9.87
C GLY A 101 -10.50 -1.32 -9.45
N GLU A 102 -10.55 -2.46 -8.78
CA GLU A 102 -9.38 -3.20 -8.29
C GLU A 102 -8.53 -3.72 -9.44
N ALA A 103 -9.15 -4.28 -10.48
CA ALA A 103 -8.42 -4.76 -11.65
C ALA A 103 -7.70 -3.61 -12.38
N TYR A 104 -8.35 -2.44 -12.49
CA TYR A 104 -7.71 -1.25 -13.07
C TYR A 104 -6.56 -0.71 -12.22
N GLN A 105 -6.71 -0.65 -10.90
CA GLN A 105 -5.61 -0.24 -10.03
C GLN A 105 -4.45 -1.24 -10.11
N ASN A 106 -4.74 -2.54 -9.99
CA ASN A 106 -3.73 -3.59 -9.95
C ASN A 106 -2.96 -3.68 -11.28
N VAL A 107 -3.64 -3.47 -12.42
CA VAL A 107 -2.93 -3.40 -13.70
C VAL A 107 -2.08 -2.12 -13.79
N ALA A 108 -2.54 -0.99 -13.26
CA ALA A 108 -1.74 0.24 -13.20
C ALA A 108 -0.45 0.05 -12.39
N VAL A 109 -0.53 -0.66 -11.26
CA VAL A 109 0.63 -1.08 -10.45
C VAL A 109 1.61 -1.91 -11.29
N ALA A 110 1.11 -2.89 -12.05
CA ALA A 110 1.95 -3.69 -12.94
C ALA A 110 2.63 -2.84 -14.02
N TYR A 111 1.89 -1.95 -14.68
CA TYR A 111 2.43 -1.01 -15.68
C TYR A 111 3.52 -0.11 -15.09
N TYR A 112 3.28 0.47 -13.91
CA TYR A 112 4.25 1.36 -13.25
C TYR A 112 5.58 0.65 -12.98
N ASN A 113 5.54 -0.56 -12.41
CA ASN A 113 6.73 -1.33 -12.09
C ASN A 113 7.46 -1.88 -13.33
N LEU A 114 6.78 -1.94 -14.48
CA LEU A 114 7.41 -2.23 -15.77
C LEU A 114 8.04 -0.99 -16.43
N GLY A 115 7.84 0.21 -15.87
CA GLY A 115 8.26 1.49 -16.46
C GLY A 115 7.37 1.97 -17.61
N GLU A 116 6.21 1.33 -17.80
CA GLU A 116 5.19 1.69 -18.79
C GLU A 116 4.27 2.78 -18.18
N LEU A 117 4.85 3.96 -17.98
CA LEU A 117 4.27 5.02 -17.13
C LEU A 117 3.05 5.70 -17.75
N GLU A 118 2.97 5.82 -19.08
CA GLU A 118 1.81 6.37 -19.76
C GLU A 118 0.56 5.53 -19.48
N GLU A 119 0.64 4.22 -19.67
CA GLU A 119 -0.44 3.28 -19.39
C GLU A 119 -0.78 3.24 -17.90
N ALA A 120 0.23 3.22 -17.02
CA ALA A 120 0.03 3.28 -15.57
C ALA A 120 -0.80 4.52 -15.19
N SER A 121 -0.44 5.68 -15.74
CA SER A 121 -1.14 6.94 -15.46
C SER A 121 -2.61 6.91 -15.93
N GLU A 122 -2.88 6.31 -17.09
CA GLU A 122 -4.26 6.18 -17.61
C GLU A 122 -5.10 5.28 -16.70
N PHE A 123 -4.55 4.14 -16.27
CA PHE A 123 -5.28 3.20 -15.43
C PHE A 123 -5.48 3.71 -14.00
N PHE A 124 -4.49 4.36 -13.38
CA PHE A 124 -4.69 5.00 -12.07
C PHE A 124 -5.78 6.08 -12.13
N LEU A 125 -5.76 6.93 -13.15
CA LEU A 125 -6.75 8.01 -13.28
C LEU A 125 -8.21 7.52 -13.41
N ARG A 126 -8.43 6.32 -13.96
CA ARG A 126 -9.78 5.75 -14.11
C ARG A 126 -10.47 5.46 -12.78
N VAL A 127 -9.69 5.23 -11.73
CA VAL A 127 -10.19 4.75 -10.43
C VAL A 127 -9.80 5.66 -9.27
N ALA A 128 -8.95 6.65 -9.51
CA ALA A 128 -8.54 7.60 -8.49
C ALA A 128 -9.70 8.47 -8.00
N GLY A 129 -9.83 8.57 -6.67
CA GLY A 129 -10.63 9.60 -6.02
C GLY A 129 -9.93 10.95 -6.01
N ASP A 130 -10.52 11.96 -5.36
CA ASP A 130 -10.01 13.33 -5.43
C ASP A 130 -8.65 13.53 -4.74
N SER A 131 -8.33 12.74 -3.72
CA SER A 131 -7.14 12.96 -2.87
C SER A 131 -6.62 11.69 -2.20
N ASP A 132 -6.93 10.53 -2.78
CA ASP A 132 -6.56 9.22 -2.25
C ASP A 132 -5.17 8.75 -2.70
N TYR A 133 -4.78 7.57 -2.24
CA TYR A 133 -3.48 6.96 -2.57
C TYR A 133 -3.34 6.66 -4.07
N ILE A 134 -4.45 6.42 -4.76
CA ILE A 134 -4.46 6.18 -6.21
C ILE A 134 -4.18 7.49 -6.95
N MET A 135 -4.80 8.60 -6.54
CA MET A 135 -4.49 9.93 -7.07
C MET A 135 -3.02 10.31 -6.79
N TYR A 136 -2.50 9.98 -5.60
CA TYR A 136 -1.07 10.14 -5.28
C TYR A 136 -0.18 9.35 -6.26
N SER A 137 -0.52 8.09 -6.54
CA SER A 137 0.20 7.25 -7.52
C SER A 137 0.10 7.80 -8.94
N TYR A 138 -1.06 8.32 -9.34
CA TYR A 138 -1.24 9.01 -10.62
C TYR A 138 -0.36 10.25 -10.74
N VAL A 139 -0.33 11.11 -9.72
CA VAL A 139 0.52 12.31 -9.73
C VAL A 139 1.99 11.92 -9.77
N LYS A 140 2.41 10.86 -9.05
CA LYS A 140 3.77 10.33 -9.14
C LYS A 140 4.13 9.91 -10.57
N CYS A 141 3.23 9.20 -11.27
CA CYS A 141 3.43 8.85 -12.68
C CYS A 141 3.62 10.11 -13.55
N LEU A 142 2.81 11.15 -13.35
CA LEU A 142 2.95 12.41 -14.09
C LEU A 142 4.30 13.08 -13.85
N ILE A 143 4.82 13.03 -12.62
CA ILE A 143 6.16 13.55 -12.28
C ILE A 143 7.24 12.78 -13.04
N ASP A 144 7.18 11.45 -13.01
CA ASP A 144 8.18 10.60 -13.68
C ASP A 144 8.14 10.72 -15.21
N LEU A 145 6.95 10.99 -15.77
CA LEU A 145 6.75 11.34 -17.18
C LEU A 145 7.24 12.76 -17.54
N GLY A 146 7.68 13.57 -16.56
CA GLY A 146 8.08 14.96 -16.77
C GLY A 146 6.91 15.93 -17.01
N ARG A 147 5.66 15.51 -16.74
CA ARG A 147 4.43 16.30 -16.89
C ARG A 147 4.17 17.18 -15.66
N ALA A 148 5.19 17.95 -15.26
CA ALA A 148 5.23 18.69 -13.99
C ALA A 148 4.05 19.67 -13.80
N THR A 149 3.61 20.36 -14.86
CA THR A 149 2.47 21.29 -14.78
C THR A 149 1.17 20.58 -14.40
N GLU A 150 0.90 19.46 -15.04
CA GLU A 150 -0.32 18.69 -14.79
C GLU A 150 -0.27 17.96 -13.45
N ALA A 151 0.90 17.45 -13.08
CA ALA A 151 1.15 16.89 -11.75
C ALA A 151 0.83 17.93 -10.66
N LYS A 152 1.35 19.16 -10.82
CA LYS A 152 1.08 20.25 -9.88
C LYS A 152 -0.40 20.61 -9.83
N GLU A 153 -1.07 20.75 -10.98
CA GLU A 153 -2.51 21.06 -11.02
C GLU A 153 -3.35 20.04 -10.24
N LYS A 154 -3.01 18.75 -10.35
CA LYS A 154 -3.67 17.68 -9.60
C LYS A 154 -3.34 17.74 -8.12
N LEU A 155 -2.08 17.98 -7.78
CA LEU A 155 -1.63 18.08 -6.39
C LEU A 155 -2.22 19.31 -5.67
N ASP A 156 -2.42 20.43 -6.38
CA ASP A 156 -3.06 21.65 -5.86
C ASP A 156 -4.55 21.40 -5.50
N ALA A 157 -5.17 20.38 -6.08
CA ALA A 157 -6.56 20.01 -5.82
C ALA A 157 -6.74 19.09 -4.59
N PHE A 158 -5.66 18.61 -3.96
CA PHE A 158 -5.76 17.71 -2.81
C PHE A 158 -6.46 18.38 -1.61
N ASN A 159 -7.41 17.66 -1.02
CA ASN A 159 -8.26 18.13 0.06
C ASN A 159 -8.22 17.20 1.27
N ARG A 160 -7.76 17.74 2.41
CA ARG A 160 -7.68 17.04 3.71
C ARG A 160 -9.01 16.52 4.25
N LYS A 161 -10.14 17.04 3.75
CA LYS A 161 -11.48 16.62 4.16
C LYS A 161 -12.03 15.46 3.33
N SER A 162 -11.27 14.96 2.35
CA SER A 162 -11.66 13.77 1.60
C SER A 162 -11.62 12.56 2.53
N ASP A 163 -12.62 11.69 2.45
CA ASP A 163 -12.75 10.51 3.32
C ASP A 163 -11.53 9.60 3.24
N ASN A 164 -10.92 9.50 2.04
CA ASN A 164 -9.76 8.67 1.77
C ASN A 164 -8.48 9.50 1.57
N PHE A 165 -8.37 10.67 2.21
CA PHE A 165 -7.21 11.55 2.06
C PHE A 165 -5.89 10.80 2.35
N VAL A 166 -4.95 10.85 1.40
CA VAL A 166 -3.69 10.10 1.43
C VAL A 166 -2.76 10.48 2.59
N GLY A 167 -2.95 11.66 3.19
CA GLY A 167 -2.11 12.19 4.25
C GLY A 167 -1.20 13.33 3.79
N GLU A 168 -0.88 14.22 4.70
CA GLU A 168 -0.17 15.47 4.45
C GLU A 168 1.27 15.24 3.96
N ILE A 169 1.93 14.23 4.52
CA ILE A 169 3.34 13.92 4.22
C ILE A 169 3.51 13.45 2.78
N HIS A 170 2.64 12.54 2.32
CA HIS A 170 2.62 12.09 0.91
C HIS A 170 2.44 13.27 -0.06
N VAL A 171 1.51 14.18 0.25
CA VAL A 171 1.30 15.37 -0.59
C VAL A 171 2.53 16.28 -0.59
N ALA A 172 3.12 16.54 0.59
CA ALA A 172 4.34 17.34 0.72
C ALA A 172 5.50 16.76 -0.10
N ASP A 173 5.65 15.44 -0.07
CA ASP A 173 6.71 14.71 -0.76
C ASP A 173 6.63 14.88 -2.29
N LEU A 174 5.43 14.85 -2.88
CA LEU A 174 5.29 15.10 -4.32
C LEU A 174 5.58 16.57 -4.69
N TYR A 175 5.29 17.53 -3.80
CA TYR A 175 5.72 18.91 -4.02
C TYR A 175 7.25 19.07 -3.97
N VAL A 176 7.94 18.28 -3.14
CA VAL A 176 9.42 18.24 -3.13
C VAL A 176 9.95 17.74 -4.47
N GLU A 177 9.39 16.66 -5.02
CA GLU A 177 9.77 16.13 -6.34
C GLU A 177 9.54 17.15 -7.47
N LEU A 178 8.49 17.98 -7.35
CA LEU A 178 8.20 19.09 -8.27
C LEU A 178 9.07 20.34 -8.05
N ASN A 179 9.95 20.35 -7.04
CA ASN A 179 10.70 21.52 -6.57
C ASN A 179 9.82 22.70 -6.11
N CYS A 180 8.56 22.43 -5.75
CA CYS A 180 7.61 23.40 -5.20
C CYS A 180 7.77 23.47 -3.68
N TYR A 181 8.92 23.96 -3.21
CA TYR A 181 9.30 23.86 -1.80
C TYR A 181 8.39 24.64 -0.85
N LYS A 182 7.78 25.73 -1.31
CA LYS A 182 6.86 26.52 -0.47
C LYS A 182 5.62 25.70 -0.13
N GLU A 183 5.00 25.12 -1.14
CA GLU A 183 3.84 24.23 -1.00
C GLU A 183 4.20 22.98 -0.19
N ALA A 184 5.36 22.38 -0.45
CA ALA A 184 5.86 21.25 0.33
C ALA A 184 5.94 21.58 1.83
N ILE A 185 6.54 22.72 2.20
CA ILE A 185 6.64 23.19 3.59
C ILE A 185 5.25 23.38 4.20
N GLU A 186 4.32 24.00 3.48
CA GLU A 186 2.95 24.20 3.98
C GLU A 186 2.25 22.86 4.30
N TRP A 187 2.50 21.82 3.51
CA TRP A 187 1.95 20.48 3.76
C TRP A 187 2.67 19.74 4.88
N PHE A 188 4.01 19.78 4.93
CA PHE A 188 4.76 19.21 6.05
C PHE A 188 4.32 19.82 7.38
N GLU A 189 4.19 21.14 7.48
CA GLU A 189 3.75 21.81 8.72
C GLU A 189 2.33 21.40 9.16
N ARG A 190 1.45 21.05 8.22
CA ARG A 190 0.10 20.54 8.55
C ARG A 190 0.16 19.16 9.20
N GLY A 191 1.00 18.26 8.67
CA GLY A 191 1.16 16.90 9.20
C GLY A 191 2.11 16.82 10.41
N TYR A 192 2.96 17.82 10.63
CA TYR A 192 4.11 17.75 11.53
C TYR A 192 3.80 17.39 12.99
N LYS A 193 2.63 17.81 13.48
CA LYS A 193 2.17 17.52 14.85
C LYS A 193 1.36 16.23 14.98
N GLU A 194 0.85 15.72 13.87
CA GLU A 194 -0.09 14.60 13.83
C GLU A 194 0.61 13.28 13.48
N VAL A 195 1.73 13.35 12.76
CA VAL A 195 2.46 12.18 12.27
C VAL A 195 3.72 11.90 13.09
N TRP A 196 3.96 10.62 13.37
CA TRP A 196 5.20 10.15 13.98
C TRP A 196 6.42 10.54 13.14
N LYS A 197 7.47 11.02 13.81
CA LYS A 197 8.66 11.54 13.14
C LYS A 197 9.60 10.39 12.78
N SER A 198 9.87 10.22 11.49
CA SER A 198 10.93 9.34 11.01
C SER A 198 12.03 10.14 10.31
N PRO A 199 13.29 9.66 10.33
CA PRO A 199 14.40 10.34 9.68
C PRO A 199 14.18 10.63 8.19
N ASN A 200 13.39 9.80 7.50
CA ASN A 200 13.15 9.98 6.07
C ASN A 200 12.32 11.24 5.78
N TRP A 201 11.06 11.28 6.22
CA TRP A 201 10.19 12.40 5.87
C TRP A 201 10.62 13.71 6.55
N ILE A 202 11.20 13.65 7.75
CA ILE A 202 11.83 14.82 8.38
C ILE A 202 13.02 15.30 7.54
N GLY A 203 13.82 14.38 6.99
CA GLY A 203 14.88 14.71 6.04
C GLY A 203 14.35 15.49 4.84
N ARG A 204 13.27 15.02 4.22
CA ARG A 204 12.62 15.70 3.08
C ARG A 204 12.04 17.06 3.48
N PHE A 205 11.48 17.19 4.69
CA PHE A 205 11.00 18.46 5.21
C PHE A 205 12.15 19.46 5.43
N VAL A 206 13.23 19.05 6.11
CA VAL A 206 14.44 19.86 6.31
C VAL A 206 15.06 20.24 4.96
N TYR A 207 15.05 19.34 3.98
CA TYR A 207 15.51 19.64 2.63
C TYR A 207 14.65 20.73 1.97
N ALA A 208 13.32 20.64 2.04
CA ALA A 208 12.44 21.68 1.53
C ALA A 208 12.70 23.04 2.21
N LEU A 209 12.84 23.06 3.53
CA LEU A 209 13.18 24.27 4.29
C LEU A 209 14.54 24.85 3.89
N TYR A 210 15.55 23.99 3.66
CA TYR A 210 16.88 24.38 3.20
C TYR A 210 16.81 25.05 1.83
N LYS A 211 16.08 24.45 0.88
CA LYS A 211 15.87 25.01 -0.46
C LYS A 211 15.09 26.32 -0.44
N ALA A 212 14.26 26.54 0.59
CA ALA A 212 13.56 27.80 0.83
C ALA A 212 14.33 28.80 1.72
N ASN A 213 15.58 28.50 2.12
CA ASN A 213 16.41 29.30 3.04
C ASN A 213 15.77 29.58 4.42
N ASN A 214 14.93 28.67 4.92
CA ASN A 214 14.27 28.81 6.22
C ASN A 214 15.09 28.16 7.36
N PHE A 215 16.30 28.68 7.58
CA PHE A 215 17.27 28.09 8.53
C PHE A 215 16.81 28.09 9.98
N THR A 216 16.00 29.07 10.40
CA THR A 216 15.44 29.09 11.74
C THR A 216 14.57 27.86 11.97
N ARG A 217 13.64 27.58 11.05
CA ARG A 217 12.73 26.44 11.17
C ARG A 217 13.46 25.10 11.03
N ILE A 218 14.54 25.03 10.25
CA ILE A 218 15.39 23.82 10.19
C ILE A 218 15.92 23.46 11.58
N ASN A 219 16.48 24.43 12.30
CA ASN A 219 17.03 24.19 13.63
C ASN A 219 15.95 23.76 14.62
N GLU A 220 14.77 24.37 14.55
CA GLU A 220 13.62 23.98 15.38
C GLU A 220 13.19 22.53 15.09
N VAL A 221 12.97 22.18 13.81
CA VAL A 221 12.52 20.84 13.41
C VAL A 221 13.52 19.76 13.83
N ILE A 222 14.82 20.00 13.64
CA ILE A 222 15.87 19.05 14.04
C ILE A 222 15.89 18.91 15.57
N GLN A 223 15.85 20.02 16.31
CA GLN A 223 15.89 19.99 17.77
C GLN A 223 14.66 19.26 18.34
N GLU A 224 13.46 19.60 17.86
CA GLU A 224 12.21 18.95 18.26
C GLU A 224 12.23 17.43 17.94
N SER A 225 12.80 17.03 16.80
CA SER A 225 12.92 15.62 16.41
C SER A 225 13.91 14.85 17.30
N ILE A 226 15.03 15.48 17.66
CA ILE A 226 16.02 14.92 18.59
C ILE A 226 15.42 14.78 19.99
N GLU A 227 14.72 15.80 20.47
CA GLU A 227 14.07 15.79 21.79
C GLU A 227 13.03 14.68 21.88
N ALA A 228 12.11 14.61 20.92
CA ALA A 228 11.09 13.55 20.86
C ALA A 228 11.73 12.15 20.84
N LYS A 229 12.73 11.93 19.98
CA LYS A 229 13.40 10.62 19.90
C LYS A 229 14.20 10.29 21.16
N THR A 230 14.73 11.29 21.86
CA THR A 230 15.44 11.09 23.13
C THR A 230 14.48 10.68 24.24
N GLU A 231 13.30 11.32 24.31
CA GLU A 231 12.22 10.95 25.22
C GLU A 231 11.77 9.50 24.97
N GLU A 232 11.56 9.10 23.72
CA GLU A 232 11.21 7.71 23.37
C GLU A 232 12.27 6.69 23.80
N ILE A 233 13.57 7.03 23.66
CA ILE A 233 14.66 6.17 24.15
C ILE A 233 14.61 6.05 25.68
N GLU A 234 14.37 7.14 26.39
CA GLU A 234 14.24 7.15 27.85
C GLU A 234 13.02 6.35 28.32
N ASP A 235 11.89 6.46 27.62
CA ASP A 235 10.68 5.69 27.89
C ASP A 235 10.96 4.20 27.74
N VAL A 236 11.52 3.78 26.60
CA VAL A 236 11.90 2.38 26.37
C VAL A 236 12.89 1.93 27.44
N GLN A 237 13.87 2.74 27.85
CA GLN A 237 14.81 2.38 28.92
C GLN A 237 14.13 2.12 30.27
N ASN A 238 13.05 2.83 30.57
CA ASN A 238 12.31 2.73 31.83
C ASN A 238 11.24 1.63 31.83
N GLU A 239 10.90 1.05 30.67
CA GLU A 239 9.94 -0.04 30.58
C GLU A 239 10.43 -1.32 31.29
N GLU A 240 9.52 -2.00 32.00
CA GLU A 240 9.79 -3.29 32.62
C GLU A 240 9.72 -4.42 31.59
N VAL A 241 10.61 -5.41 31.70
CA VAL A 241 10.66 -6.57 30.80
C VAL A 241 9.59 -7.61 31.17
N GLU A 242 8.91 -8.12 30.16
CA GLU A 242 7.79 -9.08 30.29
C GLU A 242 8.01 -10.32 29.40
N GLU A 243 7.10 -11.30 29.47
CA GLU A 243 7.22 -12.59 28.76
C GLU A 243 7.39 -12.43 27.24
N ASN A 244 6.79 -11.40 26.65
CA ASN A 244 6.84 -11.08 25.22
C ASN A 244 7.68 -9.83 24.89
N TRP A 245 8.39 -9.27 25.87
CA TRP A 245 9.22 -8.07 25.72
C TRP A 245 10.52 -8.28 26.50
N THR A 246 11.53 -8.82 25.83
CA THR A 246 12.77 -9.24 26.51
C THR A 246 13.79 -8.11 26.60
N GLU A 247 14.79 -8.27 27.47
CA GLU A 247 15.96 -7.36 27.51
C GLU A 247 16.68 -7.26 26.16
N LYS A 248 16.60 -8.32 25.34
CA LYS A 248 17.18 -8.30 24.00
C LYS A 248 16.37 -7.38 23.09
N ASP A 249 15.05 -7.55 23.05
CA ASP A 249 14.15 -6.74 22.20
C ASP A 249 14.24 -5.26 22.58
N LYS A 250 14.26 -4.97 23.89
CA LYS A 250 14.48 -3.64 24.46
C LYS A 250 15.78 -3.01 23.99
N LYS A 251 16.88 -3.76 24.04
CA LYS A 251 18.18 -3.29 23.58
C LYS A 251 18.20 -3.02 22.08
N GLU A 252 17.62 -3.91 21.28
CA GLU A 252 17.54 -3.75 19.82
C GLU A 252 16.74 -2.49 19.44
N LEU A 253 15.61 -2.24 20.12
CA LEU A 253 14.81 -1.03 19.89
C LEU A 253 15.54 0.26 20.29
N ILE A 254 16.26 0.24 21.42
CA ILE A 254 17.09 1.39 21.84
C ILE A 254 18.20 1.66 20.82
N GLU A 255 18.82 0.61 20.27
CA GLU A 255 19.84 0.74 19.23
C GLU A 255 19.24 1.39 17.97
N GLU A 256 18.08 0.92 17.50
CA GLU A 256 17.34 1.50 16.37
C GLU A 256 17.02 2.99 16.59
N TYR A 257 16.40 3.34 17.72
CA TYR A 257 16.06 4.74 18.02
C TYR A 257 17.30 5.61 18.18
N THR A 258 18.40 5.06 18.69
CA THR A 258 19.68 5.78 18.76
C THR A 258 20.23 6.07 17.37
N GLU A 259 20.11 5.13 16.42
CA GLU A 259 20.47 5.35 15.02
C GLU A 259 19.61 6.42 14.36
N GLU A 260 18.29 6.39 14.57
CA GLU A 260 17.38 7.44 14.09
C GLU A 260 17.73 8.82 14.66
N ASN A 261 18.00 8.90 15.97
CA ASN A 261 18.40 10.14 16.63
C ASN A 261 19.72 10.69 16.06
N ASN A 262 20.67 9.80 15.74
CA ASN A 262 21.92 10.17 15.08
C ASN A 262 21.70 10.66 13.65
N CYS A 263 20.69 10.14 12.93
CA CYS A 263 20.29 10.67 11.64
C CYS A 263 19.79 12.11 11.74
N TYR A 264 18.96 12.46 12.73
CA TYR A 264 18.52 13.84 12.96
C TYR A 264 19.70 14.78 13.24
N LYS A 265 20.63 14.39 14.12
CA LYS A 265 21.81 15.20 14.50
C LYS A 265 22.71 15.55 13.32
N LYS A 266 22.85 14.64 12.35
CA LYS A 266 23.71 14.83 11.16
C LYS A 266 22.94 15.33 9.94
N MET A 267 21.63 15.57 10.07
CA MET A 267 20.74 15.76 8.93
C MET A 267 21.10 16.99 8.11
N ILE A 268 21.30 18.14 8.76
CA ILE A 268 21.64 19.38 8.07
C ILE A 268 23.02 19.32 7.41
N GLU A 269 24.02 18.77 8.10
CA GLU A 269 25.37 18.60 7.54
C GLU A 269 25.35 17.72 6.28
N ARG A 270 24.55 16.65 6.28
CA ARG A 270 24.35 15.81 5.09
C ARG A 270 23.73 16.62 3.96
N ILE A 271 22.65 17.35 4.21
CA ILE A 271 21.96 18.14 3.18
C ILE A 271 22.90 19.22 2.61
N GLU A 272 23.66 19.91 3.45
CA GLU A 272 24.66 20.91 3.04
C GLU A 272 25.79 20.30 2.20
N SER A 273 26.14 19.04 2.42
CA SER A 273 27.10 18.30 1.60
C SER A 273 26.59 17.94 0.20
N GLY A 274 25.32 18.25 -0.10
CA GLY A 274 24.66 17.96 -1.38
C GLY A 274 23.79 16.70 -1.38
N TYR A 275 23.60 16.06 -0.22
CA TYR A 275 22.66 14.95 -0.09
C TYR A 275 21.23 15.44 -0.32
N VAL A 276 20.51 14.75 -1.19
CA VAL A 276 19.07 14.94 -1.40
C VAL A 276 18.35 13.72 -0.83
N PRO A 277 17.50 13.88 0.21
CA PRO A 277 16.70 12.78 0.72
C PRO A 277 15.77 12.21 -0.37
N GLY A 278 15.86 10.90 -0.60
CA GLY A 278 15.03 10.21 -1.60
C GLY A 278 13.56 10.15 -1.19
N LEU A 279 12.67 9.92 -2.16
CA LEU A 279 11.28 9.61 -1.89
C LEU A 279 11.14 8.09 -1.73
N GLU A 280 10.63 7.64 -0.58
CA GLU A 280 10.15 6.26 -0.44
C GLU A 280 8.75 6.19 -1.05
N PHE A 281 8.68 5.73 -2.29
CA PHE A 281 7.41 5.53 -3.00
C PHE A 281 7.25 4.05 -3.31
N GLU A 282 6.12 3.50 -2.88
CA GLU A 282 5.70 2.14 -3.21
C GLU A 282 4.29 2.19 -3.78
N THR A 283 4.05 1.38 -4.80
CA THR A 283 2.70 1.19 -5.34
C THR A 283 1.97 0.13 -4.52
N TYR A 284 0.72 0.40 -4.14
CA TYR A 284 -0.13 -0.56 -3.45
C TYR A 284 -1.17 -1.17 -4.39
N HIS A 285 -1.35 -2.49 -4.31
CA HIS A 285 -2.42 -3.21 -5.02
C HIS A 285 -3.60 -3.45 -4.08
N LEU A 286 -4.82 -3.38 -4.59
CA LEU A 286 -6.03 -3.66 -3.81
C LEU A 286 -6.40 -5.14 -3.92
N GLY A 287 -6.60 -5.78 -2.77
CA GLY A 287 -7.41 -6.99 -2.71
C GLY A 287 -8.89 -6.65 -2.71
N ALA A 288 -9.72 -7.56 -3.21
CA ALA A 288 -11.16 -7.50 -3.04
C ALA A 288 -11.72 -8.87 -2.69
N CYS A 289 -12.99 -8.88 -2.28
CA CYS A 289 -13.73 -10.13 -2.14
C CYS A 289 -13.94 -10.73 -3.53
N TYR A 290 -13.35 -11.90 -3.77
CA TYR A 290 -13.60 -12.70 -4.97
C TYR A 290 -14.21 -14.04 -4.60
N LEU A 291 -15.01 -14.08 -3.53
CA LEU A 291 -15.73 -15.26 -3.08
C LEU A 291 -17.05 -15.39 -3.84
N PHE A 292 -17.18 -16.46 -4.63
CA PHE A 292 -18.46 -16.82 -5.24
C PHE A 292 -19.50 -17.13 -4.17
N GLY A 293 -20.68 -16.53 -4.29
CA GLY A 293 -21.77 -16.66 -3.30
C GLY A 293 -21.71 -15.67 -2.13
N CYS A 294 -20.75 -14.74 -2.09
CA CYS A 294 -20.68 -13.72 -1.03
C CYS A 294 -21.86 -12.74 -1.12
N LYS A 295 -22.71 -12.73 -0.10
CA LYS A 295 -23.94 -11.91 -0.08
C LYS A 295 -23.64 -10.44 0.21
N THR A 296 -22.66 -10.17 1.07
CA THR A 296 -22.23 -8.80 1.40
C THR A 296 -21.85 -7.99 0.15
N HIS A 297 -21.18 -8.62 -0.81
CA HIS A 297 -20.77 -8.00 -2.08
C HIS A 297 -21.65 -8.38 -3.28
N ASN A 298 -22.80 -9.02 -3.04
CA ASN A 298 -23.74 -9.50 -4.08
C ASN A 298 -23.09 -10.39 -5.16
N HIS A 299 -22.13 -11.21 -4.77
CA HIS A 299 -21.51 -12.18 -5.66
C HIS A 299 -22.41 -13.42 -5.77
N LEU A 300 -22.77 -13.77 -7.00
CA LEU A 300 -23.52 -14.98 -7.27
C LEU A 300 -22.64 -16.22 -7.11
N GLU A 301 -23.27 -17.38 -6.95
CA GLU A 301 -22.58 -18.64 -7.14
C GLU A 301 -22.13 -18.77 -8.61
N TYR A 302 -21.08 -19.54 -8.83
CA TYR A 302 -20.54 -19.75 -10.16
C TYR A 302 -21.49 -20.63 -10.99
N GLU A 303 -21.96 -20.08 -12.10
CA GLU A 303 -22.73 -20.80 -13.12
C GLU A 303 -21.87 -20.98 -14.38
N LYS A 304 -21.93 -22.17 -14.99
CA LYS A 304 -21.18 -22.52 -16.20
C LYS A 304 -21.80 -21.95 -17.46
#